data_AF-A0A2V8DE08-F1
#
_entry.id   AF-A0A2V8DE08-F1
#
_cell.length_a   1.000
_cell.length_b   1.000
_cell.length_c   1.000
_cell.angle_alpha   90.00
_cell.angle_beta   90.00
_cell.angle_gamma   90.00
#
_symmetry.space_group_name_H-M   'P 1'
#
loop_
_entity.id
_entity.type
_entity.pdbx_description
1 polymer ?
#
loop_
_entity_poly.entity_id
_entity_poly.type
_entity_poly.pdbx_seq_one_letter_code
_entity_poly.pdbx_strand_id
1 'polypeptide(L)'
;MKNLIAAIFGLAVTALATPAMAYVVEVTASIDLTDVADKAQLRRAVEAAVDDVLTNAITFSPTVVQVQNARVVGDRMYILLLIADADGERALQAIAADGAAPRKSDGAVDRSSDGAVESSD
;
A
#
# COMPACT_ATOMS: atom_id res chain seq x y z
N MET A 1 53.65 0.89 12.89
CA MET A 1 52.54 1.88 12.81
C MET A 1 52.04 2.16 11.38
N LYS A 2 52.27 1.27 10.38
CA LYS A 2 51.78 1.48 9.01
C LYS A 2 50.51 0.64 8.72
N ASN A 3 50.40 -0.51 9.37
CA ASN A 3 49.33 -1.50 9.12
C ASN A 3 48.04 -1.17 9.89
N LEU A 4 48.13 -0.41 10.99
CA LEU A 4 46.98 0.05 11.76
C LEU A 4 46.18 1.12 11.01
N ILE A 5 46.89 2.00 10.30
CA ILE A 5 46.27 3.05 9.48
C ILE A 5 45.52 2.42 8.30
N ALA A 6 46.10 1.40 7.65
CA ALA A 6 45.43 0.65 6.59
C ALA A 6 44.16 -0.07 7.09
N ALA A 7 44.17 -0.60 8.32
CA ALA A 7 43.00 -1.25 8.92
C ALA A 7 41.86 -0.26 9.24
N ILE A 8 42.18 0.97 9.66
CA ILE A 8 41.17 2.01 9.97
C ILE A 8 40.51 2.54 8.69
N PHE A 9 41.27 2.71 7.59
CA PHE A 9 40.69 3.06 6.29
C PHE A 9 39.89 1.91 5.66
N GLY A 10 40.25 0.65 5.94
CA GLY A 10 39.49 -0.51 5.48
C GLY A 10 38.14 -0.70 6.18
N LEU A 11 37.98 -0.18 7.40
CA LEU A 11 36.76 -0.35 8.21
C LEU A 11 35.68 0.71 7.95
N ALA A 12 35.98 1.77 7.18
CA ALA A 12 35.08 2.92 7.00
C ALA A 12 34.08 2.78 5.83
N VAL A 13 34.05 1.63 5.14
CA VAL A 13 33.14 1.36 4.00
C VAL A 13 32.05 0.37 4.38
N THR A 14 31.53 0.42 5.61
CA THR A 14 30.16 -0.05 5.84
C THR A 14 29.25 1.05 5.34
N ALA A 15 28.99 1.05 4.03
CA ALA A 15 27.98 1.89 3.41
C ALA A 15 26.75 1.91 4.30
N LEU A 16 26.41 3.10 4.81
CA LEU A 16 25.14 3.37 5.43
C LEU A 16 24.09 3.13 4.34
N ALA A 17 23.66 1.88 4.18
CA ALA A 17 22.47 1.56 3.43
C ALA A 17 21.32 2.14 4.25
N THR A 18 21.06 3.44 4.08
CA THR A 18 19.79 4.01 4.52
C THR A 18 18.73 3.18 3.80
N PRO A 19 17.87 2.44 4.53
CA PRO A 19 16.81 1.70 3.87
C PRO A 19 16.02 2.70 3.02
N ALA A 20 15.78 2.36 1.76
CA ALA A 20 14.85 3.09 0.93
C ALA A 20 13.48 2.96 1.63
N MET A 21 13.04 4.06 2.26
CA MET A 21 11.77 4.10 2.98
C MET A 21 10.66 4.12 1.94
N ALA A 22 9.85 3.07 1.91
CA ALA A 22 8.65 3.02 1.08
C ALA A 22 7.53 3.82 1.75
N TYR A 23 7.14 4.95 1.17
CA TYR A 23 6.05 5.77 1.72
C TYR A 23 4.71 5.40 1.09
N VAL A 24 3.78 4.97 1.94
CA VAL A 24 2.39 4.71 1.58
C VAL A 24 1.51 5.35 2.63
N VAL A 25 0.56 6.18 2.21
CA VAL A 25 -0.39 6.85 3.10
C VAL A 25 -1.80 6.74 2.56
N GLU A 26 -2.77 6.63 3.47
CA GLU A 26 -4.19 6.84 3.16
C GLU A 26 -4.62 8.20 3.70
N VAL A 27 -5.16 9.05 2.83
CA VAL A 27 -5.65 10.39 3.18
C VAL A 27 -7.13 10.47 2.86
N THR A 28 -7.92 10.95 3.83
CA THR A 28 -9.32 11.28 3.59
C THR A 28 -9.47 12.78 3.37
N ALA A 29 -9.87 13.18 2.17
CA ALA A 29 -10.24 14.55 1.86
C ALA A 29 -11.77 14.74 1.97
N SER A 30 -12.21 15.96 2.28
CA SER A 30 -13.62 16.28 2.31
C SER A 30 -13.94 17.57 1.55
N ILE A 31 -14.98 17.48 0.73
CA ILE A 31 -15.41 18.52 -0.20
C ILE A 31 -16.81 18.95 0.21
N ASP A 32 -17.01 20.26 0.37
CA ASP A 32 -18.35 20.84 0.54
C ASP A 32 -19.08 20.86 -0.80
N LEU A 33 -20.31 20.34 -0.82
CA LEU A 33 -21.14 20.25 -2.03
C LEU A 33 -22.20 21.36 -2.11
N THR A 34 -22.30 22.25 -1.11
CA THR A 34 -23.36 23.27 -1.01
C THR A 34 -23.43 24.14 -2.27
N ASP A 35 -22.27 24.49 -2.85
CA ASP A 35 -22.18 25.36 -4.03
C ASP A 35 -21.94 24.58 -5.34
N VAL A 36 -21.96 23.23 -5.31
CA VAL A 36 -21.67 22.39 -6.48
C VAL A 36 -22.96 22.14 -7.26
N ALA A 37 -23.20 22.94 -8.30
CA ALA A 37 -24.44 22.87 -9.08
C ALA A 37 -24.38 21.89 -10.27
N ASP A 38 -23.19 21.53 -10.75
CA ASP A 38 -23.03 20.72 -11.96
C ASP A 38 -21.78 19.82 -11.93
N LYS A 39 -21.69 18.91 -12.91
CA LYS A 39 -20.59 17.95 -13.04
C LYS A 39 -19.23 18.61 -13.26
N ALA A 40 -19.18 19.76 -13.94
CA ALA A 40 -17.91 20.47 -14.17
C ALA A 40 -17.40 21.11 -12.88
N GLN A 41 -18.30 21.67 -12.06
CA GLN A 41 -17.98 22.18 -10.74
C GLN A 41 -17.52 21.06 -9.80
N LEU A 42 -18.22 19.92 -9.80
CA LEU A 42 -17.82 18.76 -9.00
C LEU A 42 -16.42 18.28 -9.39
N ARG A 43 -16.14 18.15 -10.69
CA ARG A 43 -14.83 17.75 -11.19
C ARG A 43 -13.73 18.68 -10.68
N ARG A 44 -13.93 20.00 -10.78
CA ARG A 44 -12.96 20.99 -10.28
C ARG A 44 -12.77 20.89 -8.77
N ALA A 45 -13.84 20.66 -8.01
CA ALA A 45 -13.75 20.51 -6.56
C ALA A 45 -12.97 19.25 -6.15
N VAL A 46 -13.14 18.14 -6.89
CA VAL A 46 -12.35 16.91 -6.69
C VAL A 46 -10.89 17.12 -7.06
N GLU A 47 -10.61 17.72 -8.23
CA GLU A 47 -9.24 18.03 -8.66
C GLU A 47 -8.54 18.93 -7.63
N ALA A 48 -9.20 20.00 -7.16
CA ALA A 48 -8.66 20.90 -6.15
C ALA A 48 -8.40 20.20 -4.81
N ALA A 49 -9.28 19.28 -4.38
CA ALA A 49 -9.09 18.54 -3.14
C ALA A 49 -7.92 17.55 -3.22
N VAL A 50 -7.73 16.90 -4.39
CA VAL A 50 -6.56 16.05 -4.62
C VAL A 50 -5.30 16.91 -4.63
N ASP A 51 -5.27 18.01 -5.39
CA ASP A 51 -4.11 18.92 -5.45
C ASP A 51 -3.74 19.49 -4.08
N ASP A 52 -4.73 19.84 -3.25
CA ASP A 52 -4.51 20.29 -1.87
C ASP A 52 -3.83 19.20 -1.03
N VAL A 53 -4.30 17.96 -1.10
CA VAL A 53 -3.66 16.82 -0.41
C VAL A 53 -2.21 16.64 -0.88
N LEU A 54 -1.98 16.66 -2.20
CA LEU A 54 -0.64 16.44 -2.76
C LEU A 54 0.33 17.59 -2.44
N THR A 55 -0.18 18.79 -2.20
CA THR A 55 0.64 19.97 -1.90
C THR A 55 0.87 20.16 -0.41
N ASN A 56 -0.15 19.91 0.42
CA ASN A 56 -0.17 20.33 1.81
C ASN A 56 -0.15 19.18 2.83
N ALA A 57 -0.61 17.98 2.45
CA ALA A 57 -0.71 16.85 3.39
C ALA A 57 0.48 15.86 3.31
N ILE A 58 1.24 15.88 2.21
CA ILE A 58 2.39 14.99 2.01
C ILE A 58 3.66 15.79 1.69
N THR A 59 4.82 15.24 2.04
CA THR A 59 6.13 15.87 1.82
C THR A 59 7.05 15.05 0.91
N PHE A 60 6.55 13.95 0.36
CA PHE A 60 7.27 13.08 -0.57
C PHE A 60 6.67 13.22 -1.98
N SER A 61 7.43 12.83 -3.01
CA SER A 61 6.97 12.87 -4.39
C SER A 61 6.15 11.61 -4.71
N PRO A 62 4.83 11.74 -4.93
CA PRO A 62 3.99 10.59 -5.24
C PRO A 62 4.24 10.09 -6.66
N THR A 63 4.22 8.77 -6.86
CA THR A 63 4.14 8.13 -8.19
C THR A 63 2.77 7.53 -8.45
N VAL A 64 2.05 7.19 -7.37
CA VAL A 64 0.69 6.63 -7.43
C VAL A 64 -0.23 7.47 -6.57
N VAL A 65 -1.38 7.81 -7.14
CA VAL A 65 -2.53 8.39 -6.44
C VAL A 65 -3.77 7.62 -6.89
N GLN A 66 -4.40 6.91 -5.97
CA GLN A 66 -5.59 6.10 -6.25
C GLN A 66 -6.76 6.53 -5.36
N VAL A 67 -7.94 6.67 -5.96
CA VAL A 67 -9.18 6.84 -5.21
C VAL A 67 -9.68 5.46 -4.78
N GLN A 68 -9.62 5.19 -3.48
CA GLN A 68 -10.07 3.92 -2.90
C GLN A 68 -11.58 3.90 -2.66
N ASN A 69 -12.13 5.05 -2.24
CA ASN A 69 -13.55 5.18 -1.96
C ASN A 69 -13.98 6.64 -2.14
N ALA A 70 -15.22 6.83 -2.55
CA ALA A 70 -15.86 8.13 -2.60
C ALA A 70 -17.31 7.99 -2.16
N ARG A 71 -17.71 8.75 -1.14
CA ARG A 71 -19.08 8.72 -0.61
C ARG A 71 -19.59 10.10 -0.29
N VAL A 72 -20.90 10.30 -0.46
CA VAL A 72 -21.59 11.52 -0.03
C VAL A 72 -22.29 11.25 1.29
N VAL A 73 -22.11 12.14 2.26
CA VAL A 73 -22.76 12.11 3.57
C VAL A 73 -23.26 13.51 3.89
N GLY A 74 -24.58 13.70 3.87
CA GLY A 74 -25.20 15.02 3.93
C GLY A 74 -24.70 15.89 2.78
N ASP A 75 -24.25 17.10 3.09
CA ASP A 75 -23.80 18.10 2.12
C ASP A 75 -22.29 17.99 1.81
N ARG A 76 -21.64 16.87 2.17
CA ARG A 76 -20.20 16.68 1.96
C ARG A 76 -19.89 15.39 1.21
N MET A 77 -18.93 15.49 0.31
CA MET A 77 -18.28 14.33 -0.28
C MET A 77 -16.99 14.03 0.49
N TYR A 78 -16.77 12.74 0.78
CA TYR A 78 -15.53 12.23 1.36
C TYR A 78 -14.85 11.33 0.35
N ILE A 79 -13.57 11.58 0.10
CA ILE A 79 -12.75 10.81 -0.83
C ILE A 79 -11.59 10.23 -0.05
N LEU A 80 -11.44 8.91 -0.09
CA LEU A 80 -10.28 8.21 0.43
C LEU A 80 -9.27 8.01 -0.69
N LEU A 81 -8.07 8.55 -0.49
CA LEU A 81 -6.95 8.48 -1.41
C LEU A 81 -5.87 7.57 -0.84
N LEU A 82 -5.38 6.63 -1.64
CA LEU A 82 -4.14 5.90 -1.38
C LEU A 82 -3.03 6.54 -2.21
N ILE A 83 -1.99 7.01 -1.54
CA ILE A 83 -0.88 7.72 -2.17
C ILE A 83 0.41 7.02 -1.81
N ALA A 84 1.26 6.78 -2.81
CA ALA A 84 2.55 6.15 -2.63
C ALA A 84 3.64 6.82 -3.47
N ASP A 85 4.87 6.81 -2.96
CA ASP A 85 6.06 7.09 -3.75
C ASP A 85 6.52 5.85 -4.52
N ALA A 86 7.63 5.95 -5.26
CA ALA A 86 8.11 4.88 -6.13
C ALA A 86 8.40 3.58 -5.36
N ASP A 87 8.95 3.67 -4.15
CA ASP A 87 9.25 2.51 -3.33
C ASP A 87 7.99 1.98 -2.62
N GLY A 88 7.08 2.86 -2.22
CA GLY A 88 5.73 2.53 -1.75
C GLY A 88 4.91 1.78 -2.78
N GLU A 89 4.96 2.19 -4.04
CA GLU A 89 4.30 1.51 -5.15
C GLU A 89 4.83 0.08 -5.33
N ARG A 90 6.16 -0.11 -5.27
CA ARG A 90 6.77 -1.46 -5.33
C ARG A 90 6.34 -2.31 -4.14
N ALA A 91 6.27 -1.73 -2.94
CA ALA A 91 5.81 -2.43 -1.75
C ALA A 91 4.34 -2.90 -1.90
N LEU A 92 3.45 -2.04 -2.42
CA LEU A 92 2.07 -2.40 -2.70
C LEU A 92 1.95 -3.54 -3.73
N GLN A 93 2.76 -3.52 -4.78
CA GLN A 93 2.80 -4.58 -5.80
C GLN A 93 3.29 -5.91 -5.21
N ALA A 94 4.31 -5.89 -4.34
CA ALA A 94 4.80 -7.08 -3.66
C ALA A 94 3.72 -7.71 -2.77
N ILE A 95 3.00 -6.89 -1.98
CA ILE A 95 1.89 -7.36 -1.13
C ILE A 95 0.79 -8.00 -1.97
N ALA A 96 0.43 -7.38 -3.11
CA ALA A 96 -0.58 -7.92 -4.00
C ALA A 96 -0.16 -9.27 -4.61
N ALA A 97 1.11 -9.44 -4.96
CA ALA A 97 1.66 -10.68 -5.48
C ALA A 97 1.70 -11.80 -4.42
N ASP A 98 2.11 -11.50 -3.19
CA ASP A 98 2.14 -12.45 -2.07
C ASP A 98 0.75 -12.96 -1.69
N GLY A 99 -0.26 -12.08 -1.77
CA GLY A 99 -1.66 -12.46 -1.55
C GLY A 99 -2.26 -13.35 -2.65
N ALA A 100 -1.67 -13.35 -3.85
CA ALA A 100 -2.12 -14.13 -5.00
C ALA A 100 -1.49 -15.52 -5.10
N ALA A 101 -0.41 -15.79 -4.36
CA ALA A 101 0.21 -17.11 -4.34
C ALA A 101 -0.75 -18.13 -3.68
N PRO A 102 -1.02 -19.30 -4.30
CA PRO A 102 -1.80 -20.34 -3.66
C PRO A 102 -1.06 -20.77 -2.40
N ARG A 103 -1.63 -20.47 -1.22
CA ARG A 103 -1.12 -21.03 0.03
C ARG A 103 -1.23 -22.54 -0.14
N LYS A 104 -0.08 -23.23 -0.20
CA LYS A 104 -0.07 -24.70 -0.09
C LYS A 104 -0.83 -25.01 1.20
N SER A 105 -2.00 -25.61 1.07
CA SER A 105 -2.79 -26.05 2.20
C SER A 105 -1.93 -27.01 3.00
N ASP A 106 -1.48 -26.55 4.17
CA ASP A 106 -0.72 -27.37 5.09
C ASP A 106 -1.67 -28.42 5.67
N GLY A 107 -1.40 -29.69 5.37
CA GLY A 107 -1.93 -30.86 6.08
C GLY A 107 -3.43 -31.15 5.96
N ALA A 108 -3.85 -31.84 4.89
CA ALA A 108 -4.95 -32.80 5.03
C ALA A 108 -4.36 -34.12 5.55
N VAL A 109 -4.40 -34.31 6.88
CA VAL A 109 -4.15 -35.59 7.52
C VAL A 109 -5.21 -36.58 7.00
N ASP A 110 -4.78 -37.51 6.16
CA ASP A 110 -5.58 -38.63 5.72
C ASP A 110 -5.93 -39.53 6.93
N ARG A 111 -7.18 -39.42 7.37
CA ARG A 111 -7.83 -40.39 8.27
C ARG A 111 -9.16 -40.78 7.65
N SER A 112 -9.14 -41.67 6.67
CA SER A 112 -10.24 -42.61 6.46
C SER A 112 -9.87 -43.71 5.49
N SER A 113 -9.53 -44.87 6.01
CA SER A 113 -10.08 -46.16 5.55
C SER A 113 -9.48 -47.31 6.34
N ASP A 114 -10.09 -47.62 7.48
CA ASP A 114 -10.10 -49.00 7.97
C ASP A 114 -11.48 -49.29 8.54
N GLY A 115 -12.15 -50.32 7.99
CA GLY A 115 -13.52 -50.66 8.33
C GLY A 115 -14.35 -51.18 7.15
N ALA A 116 -13.85 -52.22 6.46
CA ALA A 116 -14.70 -53.08 5.65
C ALA A 116 -15.09 -54.29 6.51
N VAL A 117 -16.38 -54.39 6.89
CA VAL A 117 -16.96 -55.65 7.39
C VAL A 117 -17.88 -56.18 6.30
N GLU A 118 -17.42 -57.28 5.71
CA GLU A 118 -18.11 -58.13 4.75
C GLU A 118 -19.31 -58.83 5.42
N SER A 119 -20.49 -58.83 4.77
CA SER A 119 -21.57 -59.77 5.09
C SER A 119 -21.93 -60.57 3.83
N SER A 120 -21.71 -61.87 3.90
CA SER A 120 -22.00 -62.88 2.88
C SER A 120 -23.48 -63.11 2.67
N ASP A 121 -23.83 -63.46 1.43
CA ASP A 121 -24.77 -64.54 1.08
C ASP A 121 -24.00 -65.56 0.23
#